data_AF-A0A3N0B7L2-F1
#
_entry.id   AF-A0A3N0B7L2-F1
#
_cell.length_a   1.000
_cell.length_b   1.000
_cell.length_c   1.000
_cell.angle_alpha   90.00
_cell.angle_beta   90.00
_cell.angle_gamma   90.00
#
_symmetry.space_group_name_H-M   'P 1'
#
loop_
_entity.id
_entity.type
_entity.pdbx_description
1 polymer ?
#
loop_
_entity_poly.entity_id
_entity_poly.type
_entity_poly.pdbx_seq_one_letter_code
_entity_poly.pdbx_strand_id
1 'polypeptide(L)'
;MPWCNRKRAWRAAVTVLLACILVWGFASAGATAAAYAEEAEAGNAVNPQQLPDSSFIYDTSIADLSEADAYYDNQTVQVTGEAIGDSIKEGLDGRHRWITLSSPGDSATITVYMSSEAAAKIDTFGAYDRKGSIVQVRGTFHLVCPEHEGLSDLHAEVVTVIEPGERKQDPFVFGRFVPGIVVVAIGLAMTGVFYWLRERQR
;
A
#
# COMPACT_ATOMS: atom_id res chain seq x y z
N MET A 1 -51.72 17.71 -48.22
CA MET A 1 -50.89 17.90 -47.02
C MET A 1 -51.24 16.84 -45.97
N PRO A 2 -50.46 15.76 -45.84
CA PRO A 2 -50.64 14.77 -44.78
C PRO A 2 -49.40 14.75 -43.86
N TRP A 3 -49.53 15.31 -42.66
CA TRP A 3 -48.55 15.18 -41.57
C TRP A 3 -49.28 14.58 -40.37
N CYS A 4 -49.57 13.29 -40.47
CA CYS A 4 -50.12 12.47 -39.39
C CYS A 4 -49.10 11.37 -39.08
N ASN A 5 -48.97 11.03 -37.79
CA ASN A 5 -48.52 9.72 -37.31
C ASN A 5 -47.03 9.40 -37.07
N ARG A 6 -46.18 10.36 -36.67
CA ARG A 6 -44.77 10.08 -36.29
C ARG A 6 -44.41 10.08 -34.80
N LYS A 7 -45.39 10.27 -33.89
CA LYS A 7 -45.11 10.40 -32.44
C LYS A 7 -45.72 9.31 -31.52
N ARG A 8 -46.38 8.30 -32.08
CA ARG A 8 -46.92 7.14 -31.30
C ARG A 8 -46.14 5.84 -31.48
N ALA A 9 -45.25 5.74 -32.48
CA ALA A 9 -44.47 4.54 -32.75
C ALA A 9 -43.17 4.41 -31.94
N TRP A 10 -42.74 5.46 -31.22
CA TRP A 10 -41.43 5.47 -30.53
C TRP A 10 -41.51 5.14 -29.03
N ARG A 11 -42.72 5.07 -28.46
CA ARG A 11 -42.94 4.67 -27.05
C ARG A 11 -43.39 3.22 -26.87
N ALA A 12 -43.62 2.48 -27.97
CA ALA A 12 -43.97 1.06 -27.95
C ALA A 12 -42.79 0.13 -28.30
N ALA A 13 -41.61 0.69 -28.63
CA ALA A 13 -40.42 -0.08 -29.02
C ALA A 13 -39.40 -0.28 -27.89
N VAL A 14 -39.63 0.30 -26.69
CA VAL A 14 -38.68 0.23 -25.56
C VAL A 14 -39.12 -0.76 -24.47
N THR A 15 -40.32 -1.33 -24.54
CA THR A 15 -40.85 -2.27 -23.53
C THR A 15 -41.00 -3.73 -23.99
N VAL A 16 -40.53 -4.08 -25.21
CA VAL A 16 -40.63 -5.46 -25.74
C VAL A 16 -39.25 -6.14 -25.91
N LEU A 17 -38.14 -5.44 -25.63
CA LEU A 17 -36.78 -5.98 -25.69
C LEU A 17 -36.22 -6.44 -24.32
N LEU A 18 -37.11 -6.68 -23.35
CA LEU A 18 -36.80 -7.14 -21.99
C LEU A 18 -37.54 -8.44 -21.62
N ALA A 19 -38.05 -9.19 -22.61
CA ALA A 19 -38.89 -10.36 -22.39
C ALA A 19 -38.61 -11.56 -23.33
N CYS A 20 -37.37 -11.73 -23.82
CA CYS A 20 -37.02 -12.86 -24.71
C CYS A 20 -35.74 -13.64 -24.32
N ILE A 21 -35.26 -13.54 -23.07
CA ILE A 21 -34.22 -14.46 -22.53
C ILE A 21 -34.78 -15.21 -21.30
N LEU A 22 -36.08 -15.53 -21.36
CA LEU A 22 -36.70 -16.48 -20.45
C LEU A 22 -37.44 -17.50 -21.30
N VAL A 23 -37.14 -18.78 -21.02
CA VAL A 23 -37.77 -19.99 -21.55
C VAL A 23 -37.26 -20.45 -22.90
N TRP A 24 -36.15 -21.20 -22.90
CA TRP A 24 -36.00 -22.47 -23.64
C TRP A 24 -35.12 -23.38 -22.76
N GLY A 25 -35.75 -24.17 -21.91
CA GLY A 25 -35.10 -25.27 -21.20
C GLY A 25 -35.09 -26.53 -22.05
N PHE A 26 -34.13 -27.43 -21.82
CA PHE A 26 -34.20 -28.87 -22.10
C PHE A 26 -33.03 -29.50 -21.31
N ALA A 27 -33.28 -29.99 -20.11
CA ALA A 27 -33.58 -31.40 -19.83
C ALA A 27 -32.33 -32.30 -19.86
N SER A 28 -31.88 -32.71 -18.68
CA SER A 28 -31.32 -34.06 -18.47
C SER A 28 -31.42 -34.42 -16.99
N ALA A 29 -32.45 -35.20 -16.67
CA ALA A 29 -32.50 -36.04 -15.49
C ALA A 29 -31.52 -37.21 -15.67
N GLY A 30 -30.86 -37.61 -14.59
CA GLY A 30 -30.02 -38.80 -14.57
C GLY A 30 -29.42 -39.01 -13.20
N ALA A 31 -30.19 -39.65 -12.31
CA ALA A 31 -29.69 -40.20 -11.06
C ALA A 31 -29.01 -41.55 -11.33
N THR A 32 -27.82 -41.77 -10.78
CA THR A 32 -27.33 -43.11 -10.41
C THR A 32 -26.40 -42.99 -9.20
N ALA A 33 -26.81 -43.62 -8.10
CA ALA A 33 -25.94 -43.95 -6.98
C ALA A 33 -25.04 -45.13 -7.37
N ALA A 34 -23.76 -45.08 -6.99
CA ALA A 34 -22.94 -46.27 -6.78
C ALA A 34 -21.80 -45.91 -5.83
N ALA A 35 -21.87 -46.47 -4.62
CA ALA A 35 -20.75 -46.55 -3.70
C ALA A 35 -19.79 -47.64 -4.21
N TYR A 36 -18.49 -47.35 -4.24
CA TYR A 36 -17.43 -48.34 -4.15
C TYR A 36 -16.27 -47.73 -3.36
N ALA A 37 -15.88 -48.42 -2.30
CA ALA A 37 -14.64 -48.23 -1.57
C ALA A 37 -13.54 -49.06 -2.23
N GLU A 38 -12.31 -48.54 -2.32
CA GLU A 38 -11.06 -49.27 -2.05
C GLU A 38 -9.87 -48.30 -2.05
N GLU A 39 -8.72 -48.82 -1.64
CA GLU A 39 -7.66 -48.22 -0.85
C GLU A 39 -6.52 -47.56 -1.66
N ALA A 40 -5.74 -46.76 -0.92
CA ALA A 40 -4.31 -46.52 -1.08
C ALA A 40 -3.80 -45.81 -2.34
N GLU A 41 -3.56 -44.50 -2.20
CA GLU A 41 -2.39 -43.87 -2.81
C GLU A 41 -1.86 -42.81 -1.81
N ALA A 42 -0.57 -42.88 -1.51
CA ALA A 42 0.13 -42.09 -0.50
C ALA A 42 -0.08 -40.57 -0.68
N GLY A 43 -0.77 -39.93 0.28
CA GLY A 43 -1.08 -38.50 0.25
C GLY A 43 -0.75 -37.80 1.57
N ASN A 44 0.28 -36.96 1.55
CA ASN A 44 0.67 -35.93 2.53
C ASN A 44 0.46 -36.28 4.02
N ALA A 45 1.29 -37.17 4.56
CA ALA A 45 1.37 -37.38 6.00
C ALA A 45 2.12 -36.20 6.65
N VAL A 46 1.38 -35.33 7.36
CA VAL A 46 1.95 -34.28 8.21
C VAL A 46 2.73 -34.96 9.33
N ASN A 47 4.03 -34.69 9.45
CA ASN A 47 4.86 -35.25 10.51
C ASN A 47 4.57 -34.54 11.84
N PRO A 48 3.93 -35.16 12.84
CA PRO A 48 3.65 -34.51 14.12
C PRO A 48 4.91 -34.35 15.00
N GLN A 49 6.01 -35.02 14.65
CA GLN A 49 7.34 -34.78 15.23
C GLN A 49 8.10 -33.64 14.53
N GLN A 50 7.64 -33.15 13.37
CA GLN A 50 7.88 -31.75 13.02
C GLN A 50 6.92 -30.92 13.87
N LEU A 51 7.26 -30.76 15.15
CA LEU A 51 6.83 -29.55 15.83
C LEU A 51 7.32 -28.38 14.96
N PRO A 52 6.54 -27.29 14.82
CA PRO A 52 7.13 -26.04 14.36
C PRO A 52 8.36 -25.83 15.23
N ASP A 53 9.53 -25.76 14.62
CA ASP A 53 10.72 -25.22 15.24
C ASP A 53 10.38 -23.77 15.56
N SER A 54 9.69 -23.62 16.68
CA SER A 54 9.11 -22.42 17.23
C SER A 54 10.25 -21.61 17.84
N SER A 55 11.34 -21.41 17.11
CA SER A 55 12.30 -20.35 17.38
C SER A 55 11.67 -19.05 16.88
N PHE A 56 10.65 -18.65 17.65
CA PHE A 56 10.20 -17.30 17.92
C PHE A 56 10.78 -16.27 16.92
N ILE A 57 9.99 -15.95 15.91
CA ILE A 57 10.09 -14.66 15.24
C ILE A 57 8.92 -13.87 15.81
N TYR A 58 9.19 -12.98 16.77
CA TYR A 58 8.17 -11.99 17.13
C TYR A 58 8.13 -11.03 15.94
N ASP A 59 7.06 -11.11 15.16
CA ASP A 59 6.64 -10.01 14.32
C ASP A 59 6.30 -8.86 15.28
N THR A 60 7.23 -7.92 15.42
CA THR A 60 7.11 -6.77 16.31
C THR A 60 6.78 -5.55 15.45
N SER A 61 5.90 -4.67 15.94
CA SER A 61 5.64 -3.43 15.22
C SER A 61 6.79 -2.43 15.39
N ILE A 62 7.00 -1.58 14.40
CA ILE A 62 8.00 -0.51 14.50
C ILE A 62 7.63 0.48 15.62
N ALA A 63 6.33 0.65 15.91
CA ALA A 63 5.86 1.46 17.02
C ALA A 63 6.32 0.91 18.38
N ASP A 64 6.19 -0.40 18.59
CA ASP A 64 6.63 -1.05 19.84
C ASP A 64 8.14 -0.95 20.03
N LEU A 65 8.92 -1.06 18.95
CA LEU A 65 10.38 -0.87 19.02
C LEU A 65 10.78 0.60 19.23
N SER A 66 10.00 1.54 18.70
CA SER A 66 10.26 2.97 18.91
C SER A 66 9.98 3.42 20.35
N GLU A 67 9.10 2.72 21.06
CA GLU A 67 8.79 2.93 22.48
C GLU A 67 9.41 1.85 23.37
N ALA A 68 10.33 1.05 22.83
CA ALA A 68 10.89 -0.10 23.51
C ALA A 68 11.63 0.28 24.79
N ASP A 69 11.46 -0.58 25.79
CA ASP A 69 12.25 -0.58 27.02
C ASP A 69 13.31 -1.70 26.99
N ALA A 70 13.99 -1.90 28.12
CA ALA A 70 15.04 -2.90 28.28
C ALA A 70 14.58 -4.35 28.00
N TYR A 71 13.27 -4.62 27.90
CA TYR A 71 12.77 -5.94 27.53
C TYR A 71 13.19 -6.32 26.10
N TYR A 72 13.13 -5.38 25.16
CA TYR A 72 13.43 -5.66 23.75
C TYR A 72 14.93 -5.66 23.43
N ASP A 73 15.77 -5.21 24.36
CA ASP A 73 17.21 -5.11 24.16
C ASP A 73 17.85 -6.50 23.93
N ASN A 74 18.67 -6.61 22.89
CA ASN A 74 19.32 -7.84 22.41
C ASN A 74 18.34 -8.94 21.97
N GLN A 75 17.08 -8.61 21.66
CA GLN A 75 16.15 -9.58 21.10
C GLN A 75 16.22 -9.63 19.58
N THR A 76 16.12 -10.84 19.03
CA THR A 76 15.89 -11.02 17.59
C THR A 76 14.43 -10.73 17.27
N VAL A 77 14.20 -9.71 16.47
CA VAL A 77 12.86 -9.25 16.09
C VAL A 77 12.72 -9.24 14.57
N GLN A 78 11.47 -9.35 14.10
CA GLN A 78 11.12 -9.14 12.71
C GLN A 78 10.18 -7.96 12.60
N VAL A 79 10.54 -7.00 11.77
CA VAL A 79 9.75 -5.80 11.52
C VAL A 79 9.44 -5.68 10.04
N THR A 80 8.27 -5.12 9.74
CA THR A 80 7.89 -4.76 8.38
C THR A 80 7.64 -3.27 8.31
N GLY A 81 8.25 -2.60 7.34
CA GLY A 81 8.12 -1.16 7.19
C GLY A 81 8.48 -0.66 5.80
N GLU A 82 8.10 0.58 5.52
CA GLU A 82 8.50 1.29 4.32
C GLU A 82 9.92 1.83 4.49
N ALA A 83 10.82 1.52 3.54
CA ALA A 83 12.13 2.14 3.50
C ALA A 83 12.00 3.59 3.05
N ILE A 84 12.35 4.56 3.90
CA ILE A 84 12.20 6.00 3.66
C ILE A 84 13.53 6.74 3.70
N GLY A 85 13.58 7.92 3.08
CA GLY A 85 14.76 8.79 3.09
C GLY A 85 15.81 8.34 2.06
N ASP A 86 17.00 7.98 2.54
CA ASP A 86 18.13 7.55 1.72
C ASP A 86 18.94 6.46 2.43
N SER A 87 19.76 5.73 1.68
CA SER A 87 20.75 4.81 2.25
C SER A 87 22.02 5.57 2.61
N ILE A 88 22.35 5.62 3.90
CA ILE A 88 23.57 6.31 4.38
C ILE A 88 24.66 5.27 4.58
N LYS A 89 25.86 5.49 4.03
CA LYS A 89 26.98 4.57 4.22
C LYS A 89 27.55 4.70 5.63
N GLU A 90 27.81 3.57 6.28
CA GLU A 90 28.59 3.52 7.52
C GLU A 90 30.08 3.60 7.19
N GLY A 91 30.78 4.55 7.81
CA GLY A 91 32.22 4.76 7.64
C GLY A 91 32.70 4.96 6.19
N LEU A 92 33.99 4.71 5.97
CA LEU A 92 34.66 4.86 4.66
C LEU A 92 34.63 3.58 3.81
N ASP A 93 34.47 2.42 4.45
CA ASP A 93 34.48 1.10 3.80
C ASP A 93 33.24 0.85 2.93
N GLY A 94 32.11 1.48 3.27
CA GLY A 94 30.84 1.33 2.56
C GLY A 94 30.26 -0.08 2.57
N ARG A 95 30.72 -0.96 3.50
CA ARG A 95 30.23 -2.35 3.64
C ARG A 95 28.85 -2.43 4.28
N HIS A 96 28.52 -1.47 5.13
CA HIS A 96 27.23 -1.39 5.79
C HIS A 96 26.56 -0.05 5.52
N ARG A 97 25.25 -0.04 5.66
CA ARG A 97 24.40 1.11 5.41
C ARG A 97 23.30 1.22 6.45
N TRP A 98 22.97 2.46 6.78
CA TRP A 98 21.81 2.83 7.54
C TRP A 98 20.63 3.07 6.61
N ILE A 99 19.52 2.40 6.92
CA ILE A 99 18.24 2.62 6.30
C ILE A 99 17.23 2.98 7.39
N THR A 100 16.41 3.99 7.15
CA THR A 100 15.29 4.30 8.03
C THR A 100 14.05 3.58 7.54
N LEU A 101 13.41 2.80 8.41
CA LEU A 101 12.12 2.18 8.15
C LEU A 101 11.01 2.93 8.88
N SER A 102 9.91 3.18 8.19
CA SER A 102 8.69 3.76 8.76
C SER A 102 7.60 2.70 8.89
N SER A 103 6.86 2.76 10.00
CA SER A 103 5.70 1.90 10.23
C SER A 103 4.59 2.16 9.20
N PRO A 104 3.99 1.14 8.59
CA PRO A 104 2.84 1.32 7.72
C PRO A 104 1.64 1.86 8.51
N GLY A 105 1.26 3.12 8.25
CA GLY A 105 0.08 3.75 8.87
C GLY A 105 0.34 4.55 10.14
N ASP A 106 1.57 4.53 10.67
CA ASP A 106 1.98 5.33 11.83
C ASP A 106 3.20 6.21 11.51
N SER A 107 3.53 7.15 12.39
CA SER A 107 4.73 8.00 12.25
C SER A 107 5.97 7.43 12.93
N ALA A 108 5.89 6.20 13.47
CA ALA A 108 7.04 5.56 14.11
C ALA A 108 8.10 5.19 13.08
N THR A 109 9.36 5.43 13.42
CA THR A 109 10.51 5.14 12.56
C THR A 109 11.60 4.44 13.35
N ILE A 110 12.28 3.51 12.70
CA ILE A 110 13.43 2.82 13.27
C ILE A 110 14.62 2.87 12.30
N THR A 111 15.82 3.01 12.84
CA THR A 111 17.07 2.97 12.10
C THR A 111 17.60 1.54 12.05
N VAL A 112 17.83 1.04 10.84
CA VAL A 112 18.29 -0.31 10.58
C VAL A 112 19.69 -0.28 10.00
N TYR A 113 20.59 -0.99 10.66
CA TYR A 113 21.94 -1.25 10.21
C TYR A 113 21.96 -2.53 9.38
N MET A 114 22.35 -2.46 8.11
CA MET A 114 22.37 -3.63 7.23
C MET A 114 23.57 -3.63 6.29
N SER A 115 23.88 -4.78 5.70
CA SER A 115 24.94 -4.86 4.70
C SER A 115 24.57 -4.09 3.42
N SER A 116 25.58 -3.64 2.69
CA SER A 116 25.38 -2.98 1.39
C SER A 116 24.67 -3.88 0.38
N GLU A 117 24.86 -5.20 0.45
CA GLU A 117 24.17 -6.18 -0.40
C GLU A 117 22.68 -6.26 -0.06
N ALA A 118 22.31 -6.17 1.22
CA ALA A 118 20.93 -6.14 1.67
C ALA A 118 20.25 -4.83 1.25
N ALA A 119 20.92 -3.70 1.45
CA ALA A 119 20.44 -2.39 1.03
C ALA A 119 20.27 -2.27 -0.50
N ALA A 120 21.11 -2.95 -1.28
CA ALA A 120 21.00 -2.99 -2.74
C ALA A 120 19.75 -3.71 -3.26
N LYS A 121 19.05 -4.49 -2.42
CA LYS A 121 17.75 -5.09 -2.77
C LYS A 121 16.61 -4.07 -2.74
N ILE A 122 16.79 -2.95 -2.06
CA ILE A 122 15.75 -1.92 -1.90
C ILE A 122 15.73 -1.06 -3.16
N ASP A 123 14.66 -1.19 -3.95
CA ASP A 123 14.55 -0.52 -5.25
C ASP A 123 14.31 0.98 -5.11
N THR A 124 13.44 1.38 -4.18
CA THR A 124 13.01 2.77 -4.02
C THR A 124 12.86 3.10 -2.54
N PHE A 125 13.40 4.26 -2.16
CA PHE A 125 13.17 4.87 -0.86
C PHE A 125 12.00 5.86 -0.93
N GLY A 126 11.17 5.87 0.10
CA GLY A 126 10.04 6.78 0.22
C GLY A 126 10.50 8.22 0.32
N ALA A 127 9.87 9.07 -0.46
CA ALA A 127 10.05 10.53 -0.47
C ALA A 127 8.73 11.19 -0.82
N TYR A 128 8.69 12.52 -0.90
CA TYR A 128 7.44 13.24 -1.14
C TYR A 128 6.67 12.80 -2.40
N ASP A 129 7.37 12.41 -3.47
CA ASP A 129 6.78 12.02 -4.78
C ASP A 129 6.74 10.51 -5.05
N ARG A 130 7.10 9.67 -4.08
CA ARG A 130 7.25 8.22 -4.26
C ARG A 130 7.06 7.46 -2.96
N LYS A 131 6.32 6.36 -3.03
CA LYS A 131 6.23 5.37 -1.97
C LYS A 131 7.49 4.49 -2.01
N GLY A 132 8.12 4.33 -0.86
CA GLY A 132 9.26 3.44 -0.66
C GLY A 132 8.87 1.97 -0.79
N SER A 133 9.87 1.12 -0.89
CA SER A 133 9.67 -0.33 -0.92
C SER A 133 9.30 -0.81 0.48
N ILE A 134 8.34 -1.70 0.58
CA ILE A 134 7.98 -2.35 1.86
C ILE A 134 8.94 -3.52 2.05
N VAL A 135 9.70 -3.47 3.13
CA VAL A 135 10.73 -4.46 3.45
C VAL A 135 10.42 -5.12 4.78
N GLN A 136 10.66 -6.44 4.83
CA GLN A 136 10.73 -7.22 6.04
C GLN A 136 12.20 -7.32 6.45
N VAL A 137 12.49 -6.90 7.68
CA VAL A 137 13.82 -6.99 8.26
C VAL A 137 13.75 -7.88 9.48
N ARG A 138 14.59 -8.90 9.51
CA ARG A 138 14.88 -9.70 10.69
C ARG A 138 16.29 -9.41 11.17
N GLY A 139 16.43 -9.16 12.46
CA GLY A 139 17.70 -8.79 13.04
C GLY A 139 17.66 -8.72 14.55
N THR A 140 18.77 -8.34 15.15
CA THR A 140 18.87 -8.13 16.60
C THR A 140 18.68 -6.65 16.90
N PHE A 141 17.68 -6.33 17.73
CA PHE A 141 17.43 -4.97 18.18
C PHE A 141 18.31 -4.66 19.39
N HIS A 142 18.99 -3.52 19.35
CA HIS A 142 19.70 -2.98 20.49
C HIS A 142 19.03 -1.66 20.89
N LEU A 143 18.66 -1.56 22.16
CA LEU A 143 18.22 -0.30 22.73
C LEU A 143 19.43 0.63 22.91
N VAL A 144 20.58 0.06 23.29
CA VAL A 144 21.86 0.76 23.44
C VAL A 144 22.95 -0.06 22.74
N CYS A 145 23.25 0.26 21.48
CA CYS A 145 24.24 -0.49 20.72
C CYS A 145 25.67 -0.21 21.20
N PRO A 146 26.46 -1.23 21.58
CA PRO A 146 27.85 -1.02 22.00
C PRO A 146 28.78 -0.61 20.85
N GLU A 147 28.39 -0.91 19.60
CA GLU A 147 29.19 -0.62 18.40
C GLU A 147 28.91 0.78 17.83
N HIS A 148 27.73 1.36 18.12
CA HIS A 148 27.27 2.63 17.55
C HIS A 148 26.93 3.67 18.63
N GLU A 149 27.89 3.91 19.54
CA GLU A 149 27.84 4.98 20.56
C GLU A 149 26.60 4.96 21.48
N GLY A 150 25.96 3.81 21.63
CA GLY A 150 24.75 3.65 22.44
C GLY A 150 23.47 4.15 21.77
N LEU A 151 23.49 4.42 20.46
CA LEU A 151 22.28 4.67 19.69
C LEU A 151 21.42 3.39 19.61
N SER A 152 20.10 3.56 19.56
CA SER A 152 19.19 2.45 19.30
C SER A 152 19.20 2.10 17.82
N ASP A 153 19.41 0.83 17.52
CA ASP A 153 19.48 0.33 16.17
C ASP A 153 18.93 -1.10 16.04
N LEU A 154 18.60 -1.47 14.81
CA LEU A 154 18.29 -2.84 14.44
C LEU A 154 19.39 -3.38 13.53
N HIS A 155 20.16 -4.35 14.00
CA HIS A 155 21.19 -5.03 13.22
C HIS A 155 20.55 -6.09 12.36
N ALA A 156 20.34 -5.79 11.08
CA ALA A 156 19.67 -6.67 10.15
C ALA A 156 20.55 -7.86 9.77
N GLU A 157 20.01 -9.05 9.99
CA GLU A 157 20.60 -10.32 9.54
C GLU A 157 20.01 -10.74 8.19
N VAL A 158 18.69 -10.58 8.04
CA VAL A 158 17.97 -10.93 6.82
C VAL A 158 17.04 -9.80 6.42
N VAL A 159 17.16 -9.37 5.17
CA VAL A 159 16.30 -8.36 4.55
C VAL A 159 15.64 -8.95 3.32
N THR A 160 14.31 -8.88 3.31
CA THR A 160 13.44 -9.37 2.23
C THR A 160 12.52 -8.24 1.80
N VAL A 161 12.42 -7.98 0.50
CA VAL A 161 11.47 -7.00 -0.04
C VAL A 161 10.13 -7.69 -0.24
N ILE A 162 9.08 -7.17 0.40
CA ILE A 162 7.70 -7.69 0.29
C ILE A 162 6.96 -7.00 -0.85
N GLU A 163 7.05 -5.67 -0.91
CA GLU A 163 6.43 -4.86 -1.96
C GLU A 163 7.47 -3.93 -2.59
N PRO A 164 7.57 -3.88 -3.93
CA PRO A 164 8.41 -2.90 -4.59
C PRO A 164 7.85 -1.48 -4.37
N GLY A 165 8.73 -0.49 -4.30
CA GLY A 165 8.30 0.90 -4.19
C GLY A 165 7.56 1.38 -5.44
N GLU A 166 6.62 2.30 -5.25
CA GLU A 166 5.78 2.84 -6.31
C GLU A 166 6.00 4.35 -6.45
N ARG A 167 6.30 4.79 -7.67
CA ARG A 167 6.37 6.23 -7.98
C ARG A 167 5.02 6.75 -8.46
N LYS A 168 4.20 7.18 -7.52
CA LYS A 168 2.92 7.83 -7.83
C LYS A 168 3.15 9.29 -8.25
N GLN A 169 3.30 9.52 -9.55
CA GLN A 169 3.22 10.87 -10.08
C GLN A 169 1.74 11.30 -10.02
N ASP A 170 1.37 12.22 -9.12
CA ASP A 170 0.06 12.85 -9.19
C ASP A 170 0.05 13.83 -10.39
N PRO A 171 -0.70 13.53 -11.46
CA PRO A 171 -0.72 14.41 -12.62
C PRO A 171 -1.35 15.74 -12.23
N PHE A 172 -0.73 16.85 -12.64
CA PHE A 172 -1.29 18.17 -12.43
C PHE A 172 -2.57 18.34 -13.26
N VAL A 173 -3.73 18.18 -12.62
CA VAL A 173 -5.04 18.36 -13.27
C VAL A 173 -5.48 19.81 -13.13
N PHE A 174 -5.14 20.64 -14.13
CA PHE A 174 -5.56 22.05 -14.22
C PHE A 174 -7.07 22.25 -13.98
N GLY A 175 -7.90 21.29 -14.40
CA GLY A 175 -9.36 21.32 -14.21
C GLY A 175 -9.81 21.44 -12.75
N ARG A 176 -9.05 20.94 -11.78
CA ARG A 176 -9.37 21.06 -10.34
C ARG A 176 -9.17 22.49 -9.80
N PHE A 177 -8.39 23.32 -10.49
CA PHE A 177 -8.14 24.72 -10.10
C PHE A 177 -9.17 25.71 -10.66
N VAL A 178 -9.95 25.32 -11.67
CA VAL A 178 -10.99 26.15 -12.31
C VAL A 178 -11.96 26.79 -11.30
N PRO A 179 -12.56 26.06 -10.32
CA PRO A 179 -13.46 26.70 -9.36
C PRO A 179 -12.76 27.79 -8.53
N GLY A 180 -11.49 27.60 -8.16
CA GLY A 180 -10.70 28.61 -7.46
C GLY A 180 -10.46 29.86 -8.32
N ILE A 181 -10.11 29.68 -9.60
CA ILE A 181 -9.93 30.80 -10.54
C ILE A 181 -11.22 31.59 -10.70
N VAL A 182 -12.38 30.92 -10.78
CA VAL A 182 -13.69 31.58 -10.90
C VAL A 182 -13.99 32.45 -9.67
N VAL A 183 -13.75 31.94 -8.46
CA VAL A 183 -13.96 32.70 -7.22
C VAL A 183 -13.05 33.94 -7.17
N VAL A 184 -11.78 33.79 -7.54
CA VAL A 184 -10.82 34.92 -7.61
C VAL A 184 -11.28 35.97 -8.63
N ALA A 185 -11.74 35.54 -9.81
CA ALA A 185 -12.22 36.43 -10.85
C ALA A 185 -13.47 37.21 -10.40
N ILE A 186 -14.41 36.55 -9.71
CA ILE A 186 -15.60 37.21 -9.12
C ILE A 186 -15.18 38.24 -8.07
N GLY A 187 -14.24 37.88 -7.18
CA GLY A 187 -13.70 38.80 -6.18
C GLY A 187 -13.09 40.05 -6.81
N LEU A 188 -12.22 39.88 -7.82
CA LEU A 188 -11.61 40.99 -8.55
C LEU A 188 -12.65 41.85 -9.29
N ALA A 189 -13.68 41.23 -9.88
CA ALA A 189 -14.77 41.96 -10.51
C ALA A 189 -15.55 42.81 -9.50
N MET A 190 -15.89 42.25 -8.33
CA MET A 190 -16.53 42.99 -7.24
C MET A 190 -15.66 44.14 -6.74
N THR A 191 -14.36 43.93 -6.57
CA THR A 191 -13.41 44.99 -6.20
C THR A 191 -13.33 46.08 -7.26
N GLY A 192 -13.30 45.72 -8.54
CA GLY A 192 -13.29 46.68 -9.65
C GLY A 192 -14.57 47.51 -9.72
N VAL A 193 -15.73 46.87 -9.57
CA VAL A 193 -17.03 47.57 -9.51
C VAL A 193 -17.09 48.50 -8.31
N PHE A 194 -16.62 48.07 -7.14
CA PHE A 194 -16.56 48.90 -5.95
C PHE A 194 -15.70 50.16 -6.16
N TYR A 195 -14.51 49.99 -6.75
CA TYR A 195 -13.63 51.12 -7.07
C TYR A 195 -14.27 52.09 -8.06
N TRP A 196 -14.94 51.57 -9.09
CA TRP A 196 -15.62 52.40 -10.09
C TRP A 196 -16.81 53.18 -9.51
N LEU A 197 -17.62 52.55 -8.66
CA LEU A 197 -18.72 53.22 -7.95
C LEU A 197 -18.18 54.30 -7.00
N ARG A 198 -17.08 54.02 -6.30
CA ARG A 198 -16.44 54.98 -5.38
C ARG A 198 -15.89 56.20 -6.12
N GLU A 199 -15.30 56.01 -7.29
CA GLU A 199 -14.77 57.11 -8.10
C GLU A 199 -15.88 58.03 -8.62
N ARG A 200 -17.06 57.48 -8.92
CA ARG A 200 -18.24 58.26 -9.37
C ARG A 200 -18.96 59.03 -8.27
N GLN A 201 -18.71 58.71 -7.00
CA GLN A 201 -19.35 59.36 -5.84
C GLN A 201 -18.52 60.52 -5.26
N ARG A 202 -17.33 60.78 -5.82
CA ARG A 202 -16.54 62.00 -5.56
C ARG A 202 -16.82 63.04 -6.62
#